data_AF-A0A1Y2MGF9-F1
#
_entry.id   AF-A0A1Y2MGF9-F1
#
_cell.length_a   1.000
_cell.length_b   1.000
_cell.length_c   1.000
_cell.angle_alpha   90.00
_cell.angle_beta   90.00
_cell.angle_gamma   90.00
#
_symmetry.space_group_name_H-M   'P 1'
#
loop_
_entity.id
_entity.type
_entity.pdbx_description
1 polymer ?
#
loop_
_entity_poly.entity_id
_entity_poly.type
_entity_poly.pdbx_seq_one_letter_code
_entity_poly.pdbx_strand_id
1 'polypeptide(L)'
;MFFWSEGFRNRHTCTRKFRNGLRTMVLKQFDLPMLGLLNMCSWSAVIRGAVVFSLQGNTNTVTQRKNRRHYGVGTSRKFDPKKHDEIDAFIDEYDGVKRAAYQMDWLLKQGKDLPTSGAAHAILDMFDGFWPNEKRVTQLALRASNNVKAPKTSTHKDVFVVTEITVDLSSVPDDEFETHRSPSGSLYHRLEYKIELTIQASMELSL
;
A
#
# COMPACT_ATOMS: atom_id res chain seq x y z
N MET A 1 13.69 -51.53 24.48
CA MET A 1 12.29 -51.88 24.18
C MET A 1 11.40 -51.01 25.05
N PHE A 2 10.76 -50.00 24.43
CA PHE A 2 9.55 -49.22 24.79
C PHE A 2 9.37 -48.65 26.22
N PHE A 3 8.74 -47.50 26.49
CA PHE A 3 8.36 -46.24 25.81
C PHE A 3 7.63 -45.40 26.91
N TRP A 4 7.63 -44.06 26.81
CA TRP A 4 6.57 -43.04 27.06
C TRP A 4 5.30 -43.39 27.91
N SER A 5 4.56 -42.51 28.63
CA SER A 5 4.36 -41.04 28.59
C SER A 5 3.45 -40.52 29.75
N GLU A 6 3.42 -39.18 29.90
CA GLU A 6 2.30 -38.29 30.35
C GLU A 6 1.74 -38.38 31.79
N GLY A 7 1.37 -37.29 32.47
CA GLY A 7 1.01 -35.97 31.93
C GLY A 7 0.99 -34.85 32.98
N PHE A 8 1.47 -33.70 32.54
CA PHE A 8 1.28 -32.37 33.13
C PHE A 8 -0.16 -31.92 32.85
N ARG A 9 -0.94 -31.57 33.88
CA ARG A 9 -2.26 -30.95 33.67
C ARG A 9 -2.56 -29.91 34.75
N ASN A 10 -1.98 -28.72 34.58
CA ASN A 10 -2.46 -27.52 35.28
C ASN A 10 -3.69 -26.98 34.54
N ARG A 11 -4.88 -27.17 35.11
CA ARG A 11 -6.11 -26.46 34.74
C ARG A 11 -6.71 -25.83 36.00
N HIS A 12 -6.58 -24.52 36.13
CA HIS A 12 -7.47 -23.72 36.97
C HIS A 12 -8.35 -22.86 36.06
N THR A 13 -9.49 -23.43 35.68
CA THR A 13 -10.64 -22.69 35.15
C THR A 13 -11.27 -21.91 36.31
N CYS A 14 -11.26 -20.58 36.23
CA CYS A 14 -12.02 -19.73 37.16
C CYS A 14 -13.35 -19.36 36.51
N THR A 15 -14.44 -20.04 36.89
CA THR A 15 -15.81 -19.63 36.61
C THR A 15 -16.31 -18.74 37.74
N ARG A 16 -16.82 -17.54 37.42
CA ARG A 16 -17.41 -16.63 38.40
C ARG A 16 -18.92 -16.52 38.17
N LYS A 17 -19.69 -17.03 39.14
CA LYS A 17 -21.14 -16.78 39.27
C LYS A 17 -21.37 -15.29 39.55
N PHE A 18 -22.22 -14.65 38.75
CA PHE A 18 -22.80 -13.34 39.05
C PHE A 18 -24.00 -13.52 39.98
N ARG A 19 -24.03 -12.76 41.09
CA ARG A 19 -25.23 -12.56 41.90
C ARG A 19 -25.40 -11.06 42.15
N ASN A 20 -26.61 -10.62 41.89
CA ASN A 20 -27.10 -9.24 41.86
C ASN A 20 -26.87 -8.49 43.18
N GLY A 21 -26.59 -7.18 43.07
CA GLY A 21 -26.64 -6.25 44.18
C GLY A 21 -26.03 -4.91 43.81
N LEU A 22 -26.89 -3.91 43.55
CA LEU A 22 -26.50 -2.51 43.41
C LEU A 22 -25.61 -2.09 44.59
N ARG A 23 -24.40 -1.61 44.28
CA ARG A 23 -23.66 -0.70 45.16
C ARG A 23 -22.96 0.36 44.33
N THR A 24 -23.30 1.60 44.66
CA THR A 24 -22.66 2.87 44.39
C THR A 24 -21.16 2.74 44.09
N MET A 25 -20.73 3.20 42.91
CA MET A 25 -19.33 3.31 42.53
C MET A 25 -18.73 4.51 43.27
N VAL A 26 -18.21 4.27 44.47
CA VAL A 26 -17.19 5.16 45.02
C VAL A 26 -15.93 4.88 44.21
N LEU A 27 -15.49 5.85 43.39
CA LEU A 27 -14.16 5.83 42.79
C LEU A 27 -13.15 5.83 43.93
N LYS A 28 -12.75 4.64 44.38
CA LYS A 28 -11.55 4.49 45.18
C LYS A 28 -10.40 4.88 44.27
N GLN A 29 -9.81 6.04 44.57
CA GLN A 29 -8.44 6.39 44.23
C GLN A 29 -7.60 5.12 44.37
N PHE A 30 -7.20 4.52 43.24
CA PHE A 30 -6.21 3.46 43.24
C PHE A 30 -4.87 4.18 43.39
N ASP A 31 -4.44 4.35 44.64
CA ASP A 31 -3.05 4.63 44.92
C ASP A 31 -2.24 3.48 44.34
N LEU A 32 -1.37 3.80 43.39
CA LEU A 32 -0.43 2.88 42.73
C LEU A 32 0.92 2.96 43.45
N PRO A 33 1.17 2.23 44.56
CA PRO A 33 2.53 1.86 44.89
C PRO A 33 2.89 0.61 44.08
N MET A 34 4.19 0.46 43.76
CA MET A 34 4.81 -0.69 43.09
C MET A 34 4.92 -0.63 41.57
N LEU A 35 5.79 0.30 41.16
CA LEU A 35 6.46 0.40 39.86
C LEU A 35 7.51 -0.70 39.62
N GLY A 36 7.27 -1.93 40.08
CA GLY A 36 8.24 -3.02 39.90
C GLY A 36 7.60 -4.39 40.02
N LEU A 37 7.76 -5.23 38.98
CA LEU A 37 7.52 -6.67 38.97
C LEU A 37 6.06 -7.15 38.81
N LEU A 38 5.36 -6.70 37.77
CA LEU A 38 4.25 -7.49 37.21
C LEU A 38 4.64 -7.99 35.83
N ASN A 39 4.80 -9.32 35.76
CA ASN A 39 5.05 -10.11 34.55
C ASN A 39 4.23 -9.57 33.38
N MET A 40 4.93 -8.98 32.40
CA MET A 40 4.35 -8.47 31.17
C MET A 40 3.97 -9.65 30.27
N CYS A 41 2.92 -10.38 30.63
CA CYS A 41 2.35 -11.36 29.70
C CYS A 41 1.66 -10.60 28.56
N SER A 42 1.77 -11.13 27.34
CA SER A 42 1.27 -10.51 26.11
C SER A 42 -0.19 -10.04 26.20
N TRP A 43 -1.03 -10.74 26.96
CA TRP A 43 -2.44 -10.39 27.16
C TRP A 43 -2.64 -9.12 27.99
N SER A 44 -1.82 -8.90 29.01
CA SER A 44 -1.90 -7.68 29.84
C SER A 44 -1.50 -6.43 29.04
N ALA A 45 -0.58 -6.56 28.08
CA ALA A 45 -0.19 -5.47 27.20
C ALA A 45 -1.32 -5.08 26.23
N VAL A 46 -2.03 -6.06 25.66
CA VAL A 46 -3.20 -5.79 24.79
C VAL A 46 -4.31 -5.08 25.55
N ILE A 47 -4.66 -5.55 26.76
CA ILE A 47 -5.71 -4.92 27.58
C ILE A 47 -5.32 -3.49 27.97
N ARG A 48 -4.07 -3.28 28.39
CA ARG A 48 -3.55 -1.92 28.68
C ARG A 48 -3.63 -1.03 27.44
N GLY A 49 -3.23 -1.52 26.27
CA GLY A 49 -3.32 -0.79 25.02
C GLY A 49 -4.76 -0.41 24.65
N ALA A 50 -5.71 -1.33 24.82
CA ALA A 50 -7.13 -1.08 24.56
C ALA A 50 -7.74 -0.07 25.53
N VAL A 51 -7.40 -0.14 26.83
CA VAL A 51 -7.86 0.83 27.85
C VAL A 51 -7.25 2.21 27.62
N VAL A 52 -5.97 2.26 27.28
CA VAL A 52 -5.26 3.50 26.94
C VAL A 52 -5.90 4.12 25.68
N PHE A 53 -6.21 3.32 24.66
CA PHE A 53 -6.91 3.77 23.46
C PHE A 53 -8.33 4.29 23.78
N SER A 54 -9.10 3.60 24.61
CA SER A 54 -10.46 4.02 24.96
C SER A 54 -10.50 5.30 25.81
N LEU A 55 -9.49 5.52 26.66
CA LEU A 55 -9.38 6.73 27.50
C LEU A 55 -8.93 7.96 26.72
N GLN A 56 -8.16 7.80 25.64
CA GLN A 56 -7.66 8.92 24.83
C GLN A 56 -8.69 9.49 23.85
N GLY A 57 -9.85 8.86 23.64
CA GLY A 57 -10.85 9.36 22.70
C GLY A 57 -10.32 9.56 21.26
N ASN A 58 -11.02 10.36 20.45
CA ASN A 58 -10.62 10.65 19.06
C ASN A 58 -9.33 11.47 18.92
N THR A 59 -8.67 11.88 20.02
CA THR A 59 -7.43 12.65 19.96
C THR A 59 -6.21 11.79 19.61
N ASN A 60 -6.34 10.46 19.66
CA ASN A 60 -5.31 9.50 19.26
C ASN A 60 -5.43 9.07 17.80
N THR A 61 -5.67 10.05 16.92
CA THR A 61 -5.63 9.78 15.48
C THR A 61 -4.19 9.55 15.09
N VAL A 62 -3.87 8.34 14.63
CA VAL A 62 -2.55 8.00 14.07
C VAL A 62 -2.25 9.00 12.96
N THR A 63 -1.29 9.90 13.17
CA THR A 63 -0.99 10.98 12.21
C THR A 63 -0.12 10.48 11.07
N GLN A 64 0.78 9.53 11.35
CA GLN A 64 1.68 8.94 10.37
C GLN A 64 1.75 7.42 10.52
N ARG A 65 1.91 6.72 9.40
CA ARG A 65 2.05 5.27 9.33
C ARG A 65 3.25 4.92 8.48
N LYS A 66 3.92 3.83 8.84
CA LYS A 66 4.99 3.29 8.01
C LYS A 66 4.39 2.51 6.83
N ASN A 67 4.82 2.85 5.64
CA ASN A 67 4.50 2.09 4.44
C ASN A 67 5.06 0.66 4.57
N ARG A 68 4.21 -0.35 4.35
CA ARG A 68 4.55 -1.75 4.61
C ARG A 68 5.30 -2.43 3.47
N ARG A 69 5.14 -1.92 2.25
CA ARG A 69 5.65 -2.52 1.01
C ARG A 69 6.14 -1.44 0.06
N HIS A 70 6.96 -1.78 -0.92
CA HIS A 70 7.16 -0.88 -2.05
C HIS A 70 5.91 -0.94 -2.94
N TYR A 71 5.39 0.20 -3.36
CA TYR A 71 4.29 0.31 -4.32
C TYR A 71 4.74 1.14 -5.53
N GLY A 72 4.36 0.69 -6.71
CA GLY A 72 4.83 1.29 -7.95
C GLY A 72 4.10 0.74 -9.16
N VAL A 73 4.51 1.20 -10.33
CA VAL A 73 3.90 0.84 -11.60
C VAL A 73 4.96 0.34 -12.58
N GLY A 74 4.56 -0.55 -13.49
CA GLY A 74 5.40 -0.93 -14.61
C GLY A 74 5.36 0.17 -15.66
N THR A 75 6.52 0.57 -16.17
CA THR A 75 6.68 1.66 -17.15
C THR A 75 7.64 1.23 -18.24
N SER A 76 7.52 1.84 -19.42
CA SER A 76 8.54 1.82 -20.44
C SER A 76 9.42 3.06 -20.30
N ARG A 77 10.75 2.91 -20.35
CA ARG A 77 11.69 4.04 -20.31
C ARG A 77 12.56 4.06 -21.54
N LYS A 78 13.11 5.23 -21.90
CA LYS A 78 14.10 5.33 -22.98
C LYS A 78 15.24 4.34 -22.72
N PHE A 79 15.62 3.60 -23.76
CA PHE A 79 16.60 2.53 -23.64
C PHE A 79 17.98 3.11 -23.28
N ASP A 80 18.63 2.52 -22.27
CA ASP A 80 19.97 2.87 -21.83
C ASP A 80 20.77 1.56 -21.80
N PRO A 81 21.75 1.38 -22.71
CA PRO A 81 22.50 0.12 -22.82
C PRO A 81 23.33 -0.21 -21.58
N LYS A 82 23.54 0.75 -20.66
CA LYS A 82 24.26 0.51 -19.40
C LYS A 82 23.35 -0.03 -18.29
N LYS A 83 22.03 0.05 -18.46
CA LYS A 83 21.05 -0.25 -17.41
C LYS A 83 20.02 -1.29 -17.81
N HIS A 84 19.67 -1.35 -19.09
CA HIS A 84 18.58 -2.16 -19.60
C HIS A 84 19.10 -3.30 -20.45
N ASP A 85 18.45 -4.45 -20.33
CA ASP A 85 18.76 -5.62 -21.15
C ASP A 85 18.16 -5.44 -22.55
N GLU A 86 18.93 -5.81 -23.57
CA GLU A 86 18.51 -5.68 -24.98
C GLU A 86 17.26 -6.54 -25.29
N ILE A 87 17.05 -7.62 -24.54
CA ILE A 87 15.88 -8.50 -24.65
C ILE A 87 14.58 -7.77 -24.31
N ASP A 88 14.65 -6.81 -23.39
CA ASP A 88 13.49 -6.00 -22.98
C ASP A 88 13.31 -4.77 -23.86
N ALA A 89 14.17 -4.56 -24.86
CA ALA A 89 14.12 -3.39 -25.72
C ALA A 89 13.09 -3.53 -26.85
N PHE A 90 12.38 -2.44 -27.13
CA PHE A 90 11.45 -2.33 -28.26
C PHE A 90 11.52 -0.92 -28.86
N ILE A 91 11.05 -0.77 -30.09
CA ILE A 91 10.88 0.54 -30.73
C ILE A 91 9.43 0.95 -30.51
N ASP A 92 9.22 2.12 -29.91
CA ASP A 92 7.91 2.69 -29.70
C ASP A 92 7.26 3.08 -31.03
N GLU A 93 6.01 2.69 -31.23
CA GLU A 93 5.30 2.91 -32.50
C GLU A 93 4.87 4.36 -32.72
N TYR A 94 4.74 5.14 -31.64
CA TYR A 94 4.31 6.53 -31.69
C TYR A 94 5.47 7.46 -32.03
N ASP A 95 6.58 7.35 -31.29
CA ASP A 95 7.72 8.27 -31.45
C ASP A 95 8.95 7.65 -32.14
N GLY A 96 8.96 6.34 -32.40
CA GLY A 96 10.10 5.63 -32.99
C GLY A 96 11.30 5.51 -32.07
N VAL A 97 11.17 5.88 -30.79
CA VAL A 97 12.28 5.85 -29.84
C VAL A 97 12.43 4.45 -29.29
N LYS A 98 13.68 3.98 -29.22
CA LYS A 98 14.00 2.72 -28.54
C LYS A 98 13.75 2.85 -27.04
N ARG A 99 12.90 2.01 -26.49
CA ARG A 99 12.51 1.94 -25.07
C ARG A 99 12.82 0.57 -24.49
N ALA A 100 12.95 0.49 -23.18
CA ALA A 100 13.01 -0.75 -22.41
C ALA A 100 11.67 -0.98 -21.71
N ALA A 101 11.08 -2.15 -21.93
CA ALA A 101 9.86 -2.61 -21.27
C ALA A 101 10.15 -3.06 -19.83
N TYR A 102 9.08 -3.31 -19.08
CA TYR A 102 9.13 -3.93 -17.76
C TYR A 102 9.97 -3.20 -16.70
N GLN A 103 10.15 -1.89 -16.83
CA GLN A 103 10.89 -1.10 -15.83
C GLN A 103 9.95 -0.69 -14.70
N MET A 104 10.36 -0.89 -13.45
CA MET A 104 9.56 -0.46 -12.30
C MET A 104 9.81 1.01 -11.97
N ASP A 105 8.73 1.77 -11.78
CA ASP A 105 8.76 3.04 -11.08
C ASP A 105 8.13 2.90 -9.69
N TRP A 106 8.96 2.94 -8.65
CA TRP A 106 8.53 2.78 -7.26
C TRP A 106 8.19 4.14 -6.65
N LEU A 107 6.90 4.42 -6.64
CA LEU A 107 6.30 5.64 -6.11
C LEU A 107 6.41 5.73 -4.58
N LEU A 108 6.10 4.63 -3.88
CA LEU A 108 6.14 4.56 -2.42
C LEU A 108 7.11 3.48 -1.98
N LYS A 109 8.06 3.83 -1.12
CA LYS A 109 9.08 2.90 -0.61
C LYS A 109 8.68 2.33 0.74
N GLN A 110 9.00 1.05 0.97
CA GLN A 110 8.83 0.40 2.26
C GLN A 110 9.54 1.17 3.38
N GLY A 111 8.91 1.27 4.54
CA GLY A 111 9.45 1.93 5.73
C GLY A 111 9.39 3.47 5.72
N LYS A 112 8.86 4.08 4.66
CA LYS A 112 8.62 5.53 4.62
C LYS A 112 7.37 5.90 5.40
N ASP A 113 7.41 7.07 6.03
CA ASP A 113 6.24 7.63 6.71
C ASP A 113 5.23 8.12 5.69
N LEU A 114 3.97 7.73 5.91
CA LEU A 114 2.80 8.13 5.15
C LEU A 114 1.89 8.91 6.10
N PRO A 115 1.55 10.18 5.79
CA PRO A 115 0.54 10.89 6.55
C PRO A 115 -0.79 10.14 6.45
N THR A 116 -1.58 10.14 7.52
CA THR A 116 -2.90 9.46 7.51
C THR A 116 -4.01 10.37 6.95
N SER A 117 -3.76 11.68 6.91
CA SER A 117 -4.65 12.70 6.39
C SER A 117 -3.86 13.71 5.59
N GLY A 118 -4.39 14.16 4.44
CA GLY A 118 -3.78 15.22 3.63
C GLY A 118 -3.73 14.89 2.14
N ALA A 119 -2.74 15.49 1.47
CA ALA A 119 -2.50 15.38 0.03
C ALA A 119 -2.08 13.97 -0.42
N ALA A 120 -2.05 13.76 -1.75
CA ALA A 120 -1.61 12.52 -2.38
C ALA A 120 -0.25 12.05 -1.82
N HIS A 121 -0.13 10.74 -1.57
CA HIS A 121 1.11 10.15 -1.07
C HIS A 121 2.17 10.01 -2.15
N ALA A 122 1.74 9.85 -3.39
CA ALA A 122 2.61 9.92 -4.55
C ALA A 122 1.84 10.46 -5.75
N ILE A 123 2.58 11.06 -6.67
CA ILE A 123 2.08 11.52 -7.95
C ILE A 123 2.88 10.78 -9.02
N LEU A 124 2.18 10.24 -10.01
CA LEU A 124 2.76 9.59 -11.17
C LEU A 124 2.43 10.45 -12.38
N ASP A 125 3.46 11.04 -12.99
CA ASP A 125 3.32 11.70 -14.28
C ASP A 125 3.32 10.64 -15.39
N MET A 126 2.27 10.64 -16.22
CA MET A 126 2.09 9.71 -17.32
C MET A 126 1.83 10.46 -18.62
N PHE A 127 2.11 9.78 -19.72
CA PHE A 127 1.62 10.18 -21.02
C PHE A 127 1.15 8.94 -21.76
N ASP A 128 0.09 9.08 -22.54
CA ASP A 128 -0.39 8.04 -23.45
C ASP A 128 -0.58 8.62 -24.85
N GLY A 129 -0.28 7.78 -25.84
CA GLY A 129 -0.56 8.02 -27.25
C GLY A 129 -1.81 7.26 -27.66
N PHE A 130 -2.63 7.85 -28.54
CA PHE A 130 -3.83 7.26 -29.10
C PHE A 130 -3.88 7.49 -30.60
N TRP A 131 -4.17 6.43 -31.35
CA TRP A 131 -4.49 6.58 -32.76
C TRP A 131 -5.90 7.21 -32.94
N PRO A 132 -6.20 7.88 -34.07
CA PRO A 132 -7.45 8.66 -34.24
C PRO A 132 -8.76 7.90 -34.00
N ASN A 133 -8.76 6.58 -34.14
CA ASN A 133 -9.95 5.72 -33.97
C ASN A 133 -9.84 4.77 -32.76
N GLU A 134 -8.85 4.98 -31.91
CA GLU A 134 -8.62 4.14 -30.73
C GLU A 134 -9.44 4.63 -29.53
N LYS A 135 -9.81 3.69 -28.65
CA LYS A 135 -10.46 4.06 -27.39
C LYS A 135 -9.43 4.71 -26.47
N ARG A 136 -9.77 5.90 -25.94
CA ARG A 136 -8.97 6.63 -24.97
C ARG A 136 -9.09 6.03 -23.56
N VAL A 137 -8.81 4.74 -23.42
CA VAL A 137 -8.86 4.02 -22.14
C VAL A 137 -7.58 3.26 -21.95
N THR A 138 -6.84 3.59 -20.90
CA THR A 138 -5.56 2.96 -20.55
C THR A 138 -5.72 2.11 -19.30
N GLN A 139 -5.04 0.96 -19.26
CA GLN A 139 -4.95 0.12 -18.07
C GLN A 139 -3.55 0.14 -17.49
N LEU A 140 -3.46 0.28 -16.17
CA LEU A 140 -2.20 0.35 -15.44
C LEU A 140 -2.24 -0.60 -14.23
N ALA A 141 -1.29 -1.52 -14.17
CA ALA A 141 -1.16 -2.40 -13.01
C ALA A 141 -0.38 -1.72 -11.88
N LEU A 142 -1.05 -1.46 -10.75
CA LEU A 142 -0.37 -1.13 -9.51
C LEU A 142 0.29 -2.40 -8.96
N ARG A 143 1.61 -2.33 -8.75
CA ARG A 143 2.43 -3.45 -8.31
C ARG A 143 3.03 -3.19 -6.94
N ALA A 144 3.32 -4.26 -6.22
CA ALA A 144 3.99 -4.20 -4.93
C ALA A 144 5.15 -5.20 -4.82
N SER A 145 6.08 -4.90 -3.91
CA SER A 145 7.11 -5.84 -3.50
C SER A 145 7.39 -5.74 -2.00
N ASN A 146 7.65 -6.90 -1.39
CA ASN A 146 8.04 -7.02 0.03
C ASN A 146 9.57 -7.07 0.22
N ASN A 147 10.34 -7.03 -0.87
CA ASN A 147 11.79 -7.15 -0.78
C ASN A 147 12.40 -5.91 -0.12
N VAL A 148 13.42 -6.10 0.71
CA VAL A 148 14.12 -5.00 1.39
C VAL A 148 14.63 -3.98 0.38
N LYS A 149 15.19 -4.46 -0.73
CA LYS A 149 15.57 -3.63 -1.87
C LYS A 149 14.54 -3.79 -2.98
N ALA A 150 13.91 -2.68 -3.37
CA ALA A 150 12.94 -2.66 -4.44
C ALA A 150 13.54 -3.18 -5.76
N PRO A 151 12.95 -4.21 -6.40
CA PRO A 151 13.44 -4.76 -7.67
C PRO A 151 13.39 -3.74 -8.80
N LYS A 152 14.32 -3.78 -9.76
CA LYS A 152 14.32 -2.81 -10.88
C LYS A 152 13.28 -3.12 -11.95
N THR A 153 12.93 -4.39 -12.13
CA THR A 153 12.06 -4.85 -13.21
C THR A 153 10.74 -5.40 -12.68
N SER A 154 9.68 -5.28 -13.47
CA SER A 154 8.34 -5.75 -13.12
C SER A 154 8.18 -7.26 -13.29
N THR A 155 9.10 -7.90 -14.00
CA THR A 155 9.20 -9.35 -14.22
C THR A 155 9.87 -10.08 -13.06
N HIS A 156 10.44 -9.35 -12.10
CA HIS A 156 11.08 -9.94 -10.93
C HIS A 156 10.06 -10.74 -10.10
N LYS A 157 10.43 -11.96 -9.67
CA LYS A 157 9.55 -12.91 -8.96
C LYS A 157 8.87 -12.37 -7.69
N ASP A 158 9.50 -11.40 -7.02
CA ASP A 158 8.99 -10.77 -5.80
C ASP A 158 8.09 -9.55 -6.06
N VAL A 159 7.77 -9.28 -7.33
CA VAL A 159 6.85 -8.21 -7.75
C VAL A 159 5.52 -8.85 -8.14
N PHE A 160 4.44 -8.40 -7.52
CA PHE A 160 3.09 -8.88 -7.79
C PHE A 160 2.13 -7.72 -8.01
N VAL A 161 1.06 -7.97 -8.77
CA VAL A 161 0.00 -7.00 -9.02
C VAL A 161 -0.89 -6.90 -7.77
N VAL A 162 -1.15 -5.67 -7.33
CA VAL A 162 -2.07 -5.35 -6.23
C VAL A 162 -3.46 -5.09 -6.79
N THR A 163 -3.55 -4.28 -7.85
CA THR A 163 -4.79 -3.93 -8.52
C THR A 163 -4.51 -3.40 -9.92
N GLU A 164 -5.54 -3.40 -10.77
CA GLU A 164 -5.53 -2.78 -12.09
C GLU A 164 -6.31 -1.47 -12.03
N ILE A 165 -5.67 -0.39 -12.43
CA ILE A 165 -6.23 0.95 -12.51
C ILE A 165 -6.66 1.15 -13.96
N THR A 166 -7.94 1.43 -14.15
CA THR A 166 -8.47 1.83 -15.47
C THR A 166 -8.55 3.35 -15.50
N VAL A 167 -7.86 3.96 -16.45
CA VAL A 167 -7.88 5.40 -16.69
C VAL A 167 -8.73 5.64 -17.94
N ASP A 168 -9.91 6.20 -17.74
CA ASP A 168 -10.81 6.56 -18.84
C ASP A 168 -10.61 8.04 -19.20
N LEU A 169 -10.01 8.27 -20.36
CA LEU A 169 -9.70 9.59 -20.92
C LEU A 169 -10.67 9.95 -22.06
N SER A 170 -11.76 9.20 -22.23
CA SER A 170 -12.76 9.47 -23.28
C SER A 170 -13.54 10.77 -23.05
N SER A 171 -13.60 11.24 -21.81
CA SER A 171 -14.26 12.50 -21.44
C SER A 171 -13.37 13.73 -21.65
N VAL A 172 -12.09 13.54 -21.95
CA VAL A 172 -11.14 14.64 -22.18
C VAL A 172 -11.39 15.26 -23.56
N PRO A 173 -11.61 16.58 -23.64
CA PRO A 173 -11.78 17.30 -24.90
C PRO A 173 -10.59 17.17 -25.86
N ASP A 174 -10.85 17.18 -27.16
CA ASP A 174 -9.81 16.99 -28.20
C ASP A 174 -8.73 18.07 -28.21
N ASP A 175 -9.03 19.28 -27.74
CA ASP A 175 -8.12 20.42 -27.66
C ASP A 175 -7.05 20.28 -26.57
N GLU A 176 -7.25 19.40 -25.59
CA GLU A 176 -6.21 19.07 -24.60
C GLU A 176 -5.16 18.09 -25.15
N PHE A 177 -5.43 17.44 -26.28
CA PHE A 177 -4.50 16.49 -26.89
C PHE A 177 -3.51 17.18 -27.82
N GLU A 178 -2.24 16.84 -27.65
CA GLU A 178 -1.21 17.23 -28.61
C GLU A 178 -1.25 16.30 -29.83
N THR A 179 -1.31 16.86 -31.03
CA THR A 179 -1.22 16.07 -32.26
C THR A 179 0.23 15.94 -32.71
N HIS A 180 0.69 14.70 -32.84
CA HIS A 180 2.04 14.36 -33.27
C HIS A 180 2.00 13.50 -34.52
N ARG A 181 3.16 13.38 -35.19
CA ARG A 181 3.32 12.54 -36.38
C ARG A 181 4.32 11.42 -36.08
N SER A 182 3.89 10.19 -36.29
CA SER A 182 4.73 9.01 -36.09
C SER A 182 5.78 8.88 -37.20
N PRO A 183 6.83 8.04 -37.00
CA PRO A 183 7.81 7.75 -38.04
C PRO A 183 7.21 7.16 -39.32
N SER A 184 6.06 6.48 -39.23
CA SER A 184 5.32 5.97 -40.40
C SER A 184 4.55 7.07 -41.16
N GLY A 185 4.54 8.29 -40.63
CA GLY A 185 3.85 9.44 -41.21
C GLY A 185 2.39 9.58 -40.77
N SER A 186 1.89 8.69 -39.92
CA SER A 186 0.52 8.72 -39.40
C SER A 186 0.39 9.72 -38.25
N LEU A 187 -0.77 10.35 -38.11
CA LEU A 187 -1.05 11.24 -36.99
C LEU A 187 -1.51 10.42 -35.77
N TYR A 188 -1.08 10.83 -34.59
CA TYR A 188 -1.57 10.32 -33.31
C TYR A 188 -1.77 11.47 -32.33
N HIS A 189 -2.62 11.24 -31.34
CA HIS A 189 -2.89 12.18 -30.26
C HIS A 189 -2.14 11.75 -29.02
N ARG A 190 -1.55 12.70 -28.30
CA ARG A 190 -0.83 12.47 -27.05
C ARG A 190 -1.45 13.30 -25.94
N LEU A 191 -1.65 12.69 -24.78
CA LEU A 191 -2.08 13.39 -23.58
C LEU A 191 -1.08 13.14 -22.46
N GLU A 192 -0.66 14.20 -21.78
CA GLU A 192 0.09 14.11 -20.53
C GLU A 192 -0.84 14.36 -19.35
N TYR A 193 -0.81 13.50 -18.35
CA TYR A 193 -1.70 13.58 -17.20
C TYR A 193 -1.02 13.03 -15.94
N LYS A 194 -1.65 13.27 -14.78
CA LYS A 194 -1.10 12.86 -13.48
C LYS A 194 -2.07 11.95 -12.76
N ILE A 195 -1.53 10.85 -12.22
CA ILE A 195 -2.27 9.96 -11.33
C ILE A 195 -1.81 10.22 -9.90
N GLU A 196 -2.75 10.62 -9.06
CA GLU A 196 -2.52 10.79 -7.63
C GLU A 196 -2.84 9.50 -6.86
N LEU A 197 -1.84 8.98 -6.14
CA LEU A 197 -1.98 7.78 -5.32
C LEU A 197 -2.16 8.17 -3.86
N THR A 198 -3.31 7.80 -3.28
CA THR A 198 -3.59 7.95 -1.85
C THR A 198 -3.85 6.58 -1.23
N ILE A 199 -3.26 6.33 -0.06
CA ILE A 199 -3.42 5.09 0.70
C ILE A 199 -4.25 5.41 1.92
N GLN A 200 -5.52 5.04 1.87
CA GLN A 200 -6.40 5.18 3.02
C GLN A 200 -6.32 3.91 3.88
N ALA A 201 -6.36 4.10 5.19
CA ALA A 201 -6.56 3.01 6.10
C ALA A 201 -8.01 2.99 6.55
N SER A 202 -8.84 2.16 5.91
CA SER A 202 -10.17 1.87 6.40
C SER A 202 -10.06 0.94 7.62
N MET A 203 -10.47 1.42 8.79
CA MET A 203 -10.94 0.55 9.86
C MET A 203 -12.47 0.56 9.77
N GLU A 204 -13.03 -0.23 8.86
CA GLU A 204 -14.46 -0.55 8.96
C GLU A 204 -14.61 -1.61 10.05
N LEU A 205 -14.84 -1.14 11.28
CA LEU A 205 -15.43 -1.97 12.32
C LEU A 205 -16.94 -1.96 12.05
N SER A 206 -17.43 -2.98 11.35
CA SER A 206 -18.84 -3.32 11.36
C SER A 206 -19.20 -3.72 12.80
N LEU A 207 -19.86 -2.80 13.51
CA LEU A 207 -20.50 -3.03 14.81
C LEU A 207 -21.82 -3.79 14.63
#